data_AF-C9MVZ0-F1
#
_entry.id   AF-C9MVZ0-F1
#
_cell.length_a   1.000
_cell.length_b   1.000
_cell.length_c   1.000
_cell.angle_alpha   90.00
_cell.angle_beta   90.00
_cell.angle_gamma   90.00
#
_symmetry.space_group_name_H-M   'P 1'
#
loop_
_entity.id
_entity.type
_entity.pdbx_description
1 polymer ?
#
loop_
_entity_poly.entity_id
_entity_poly.type
_entity_poly.pdbx_seq_one_letter_code
_entity_poly.pdbx_strand_id
1 'polypeptide(L)' 'MENVDIVSIGPNIYGAHTPEERMEIDSVGKTWELLLKVMEDYNIK' A
#
# COMPACT_ATOMS: atom_id res chain seq x y z
N MET A 1 -21.99 6.76 1.27
CA MET A 1 -20.89 6.51 2.21
C MET A 1 -20.59 7.85 2.86
N GLU A 2 -21.27 8.16 3.95
CA GLU A 2 -20.99 9.38 4.70
C GLU A 2 -20.06 9.01 5.86
N ASN A 3 -19.05 9.85 6.11
CA ASN A 3 -18.09 9.73 7.22
C ASN A 3 -17.11 8.54 7.16
N VAL A 4 -16.68 8.12 5.96
CA VAL A 4 -15.56 7.17 5.81
C VAL A 4 -14.29 7.95 5.49
N ASP A 5 -13.22 7.74 6.27
CA ASP A 5 -11.88 8.20 5.91
C ASP A 5 -11.19 7.14 5.06
N ILE A 6 -10.58 7.56 3.95
CA ILE A 6 -10.04 6.66 2.92
C ILE A 6 -8.62 7.08 2.58
N VAL A 7 -7.71 6.12 2.63
CA VAL A 7 -6.32 6.26 2.22
C VAL A 7 -5.98 5.24 1.14
N SER A 8 -5.12 5.63 0.20
CA SER A 8 -4.54 4.74 -0.81
C SER A 8 -3.02 4.73 -0.65
N ILE A 9 -2.44 3.54 -0.57
CA ILE A 9 -1.01 3.29 -0.45
C ILE A 9 -0.63 2.13 -1.36
N GLY A 10 0.66 2.03 -1.71
CA GLY A 10 1.15 0.94 -2.54
C GLY A 10 2.67 0.96 -2.69
N PRO A 11 3.24 -0.08 -3.28
CA PRO A 11 4.66 -0.15 -3.61
C PRO A 11 4.99 0.74 -4.82
N ASN A 12 6.29 0.88 -5.10
CA ASN A 12 6.76 1.58 -6.29
C ASN A 12 6.58 0.69 -7.53
N ILE A 13 5.70 1.10 -8.44
CA ILE A 13 5.43 0.45 -9.72
C ILE A 13 5.89 1.37 -10.85
N TYR A 14 6.63 0.83 -11.80
CA TYR A 14 7.17 1.56 -12.94
C TYR A 14 6.63 0.99 -14.25
N GLY A 15 6.27 1.87 -15.19
CA GLY A 15 5.76 1.45 -16.51
C GLY A 15 4.41 0.74 -16.44
N ALA A 16 3.57 1.07 -15.46
CA ALA A 16 2.23 0.49 -15.34
C ALA A 16 1.47 0.58 -16.67
N HIS A 17 0.79 -0.51 -17.04
CA HIS A 17 0.06 -0.65 -18.30
C HIS A 17 0.92 -0.74 -19.57
N THR A 18 2.19 -1.13 -19.44
CA THR A 18 3.10 -1.40 -20.56
C THR A 18 3.74 -2.79 -20.42
N PRO A 19 4.28 -3.40 -21.50
CA PRO A 19 5.07 -4.63 -21.38
C PRO A 19 6.30 -4.51 -20.45
N GLU A 20 6.76 -3.29 -20.18
CA GLU A 20 7.89 -2.96 -19.31
C GLU A 20 7.49 -2.80 -17.84
N GLU A 21 6.23 -3.10 -17.49
CA GLU A 21 5.72 -3.01 -16.13
C GLU A 21 6.54 -3.87 -15.17
N ARG A 22 7.04 -3.23 -14.11
CA ARG A 22 7.84 -3.88 -13.07
C ARG A 22 7.68 -3.15 -11.74
N MET A 23 7.99 -3.85 -10.67
CA MET A 23 7.84 -3.37 -9.31
C MET A 23 9.17 -3.48 -8.56
N GLU A 24 9.48 -2.51 -7.71
CA GLU A 24 10.66 -2.56 -6.84
C GLU A 24 10.40 -3.48 -5.66
N ILE A 25 11.16 -4.58 -5.55
CA ILE A 25 10.98 -5.62 -4.52
C ILE A 25 11.02 -5.03 -3.11
N ASP A 26 12.00 -4.16 -2.81
CA ASP A 26 12.15 -3.54 -1.49
C ASP A 26 10.93 -2.70 -1.09
N SER A 27 10.30 -2.05 -2.07
CA SER A 27 9.10 -1.25 -1.82
C SER A 27 7.88 -2.11 -1.44
N VAL A 28 7.78 -3.33 -1.98
CA VAL A 28 6.72 -4.29 -1.64
C VAL A 28 6.80 -4.67 -0.17
N GLY A 29 8.00 -4.99 0.32
CA GLY A 29 8.23 -5.31 1.73
C GLY A 29 7.83 -4.16 2.64
N LYS A 30 8.25 -2.93 2.31
CA LYS A 30 7.89 -1.72 3.07
C LYS A 30 6.38 -1.46 3.09
N THR A 31 5.68 -1.64 1.96
CA THR A 31 4.23 -1.50 1.91
C THR A 31 3.54 -2.54 2.81
N TRP A 32 4.03 -3.79 2.82
CA TRP A 32 3.49 -4.84 3.66
C TRP A 32 3.69 -4.56 5.15
N GLU A 33 4.90 -4.16 5.54
CA GLU A 33 5.21 -3.77 6.93
C GLU A 33 4.37 -2.58 7.39
N LEU A 34 4.18 -1.57 6.52
CA LEU A 34 3.32 -0.43 6.82
C LEU A 34 1.86 -0.85 7.03
N LEU A 35 1.32 -1.72 6.16
CA LEU A 35 -0.04 -2.20 6.29
C LEU A 35 -0.25 -2.91 7.64
N LEU A 36 0.63 -3.85 7.98
CA LEU A 36 0.55 -4.58 9.24
C LEU A 36 0.65 -3.64 10.44
N LYS A 37 1.60 -2.71 10.42
CA LYS A 37 1.78 -1.75 11.50
C LYS A 37 0.56 -0.85 11.68
N VAL A 38 -0.04 -0.37 10.59
CA VAL A 38 -1.29 0.40 10.65
C VAL A 38 -2.39 -0.44 11.26
N MET A 39 -2.53 -1.71 10.88
CA MET A 39 -3.55 -2.60 11.44
C MET A 39 -3.33 -2.93 12.92
N GLU A 40 -2.07 -3.09 13.35
CA GLU A 40 -1.69 -3.30 14.75
C GLU A 40 -1.97 -2.05 15.61
N ASP A 41 -1.62 -0.87 15.11
CA ASP A 41 -1.87 0.41 15.77
C ASP A 41 -3.35 0.82 15.70
N TYR A 42 -4.11 0.24 14.76
CA TYR A 42 -5.52 0.55 14.58
C TYR A 42 -6.34 -0.06 15.72
N ASN A 43 -6.64 0.79 16.70
CA ASN A 43 -7.50 0.43 17.81
C ASN A 43 -8.95 0.27 17.31
N ILE A 44 -9.36 -0.96 17.02
CA ILE A 44 -10.75 -1.30 16.68
C ILE A 44 -11.61 -0.96 17.91
N LYS A 45 -12.39 0.13 17.80
CA LYS A 45 -13.47 0.41 18.75
C LYS A 45 -14.72 -0.34 18.35
#